data_AF-A0A7W4HYG5-F1
#
_entry.id   AF-A0A7W4HYG5-F1
#
_cell.length_a   1.000
_cell.length_b   1.000
_cell.length_c   1.000
_cell.angle_alpha   90.00
_cell.angle_beta   90.00
_cell.angle_gamma   90.00
#
_symmetry.space_group_name_H-M   'P 1'
#
loop_
_entity.id
_entity.type
_entity.pdbx_description
1 polymer ?
#
loop_
_entity_poly.entity_id
_entity_poly.type
_entity_poly.pdbx_seq_one_letter_code
_entity_poly.pdbx_strand_id
1 'polypeptide(L)'
;MSFSQSLPTPPAGCTPATKPLLGDWSRPTTNIHWSPKSGAASRATWSNLPLTAPNSALTVSTSIWAAPPNPPSKAGGAALIRRPDVAVAAIAAAKTAGLPVSVKTRLGYTYIDEWREWLGTLLAQDLANLTVHLRTKKEMSKVPAHYELIDDIIKLRDEIAPQTLLTINGDIRNRVHGEELFAAHPGLNGIMIGRGVFSDPFCFRASRVVPQKKFGQLYVGPEFFSDGTRETNRKSAPTEETKIPVVDHKQELIKLLNYHLDLFDHYQPTLGRPFETLKRFFKIYIRGFDGAKELREQLMNTKNTDEVRQLIDSN
;
A
#
# COMPACT_ATOMS: atom_id res chain seq x y z
N MET A 1 45.50 -44.05 -22.20
CA MET A 1 44.91 -44.55 -20.93
C MET A 1 43.81 -43.58 -20.53
N SER A 2 42.64 -44.07 -20.15
CA SER A 2 41.58 -43.25 -19.55
C SER A 2 41.60 -43.37 -18.03
N PHE A 3 41.21 -42.31 -17.33
CA PHE A 3 40.80 -42.39 -15.93
C PHE A 3 39.58 -41.50 -15.73
N SER A 4 38.42 -42.13 -15.57
CA SER A 4 37.22 -41.46 -15.08
C SER A 4 37.29 -41.38 -13.55
N GLN A 5 37.10 -40.20 -12.98
CA GLN A 5 36.67 -40.07 -11.60
C GLN A 5 35.27 -39.44 -11.56
N SER A 6 34.37 -40.12 -10.87
CA SER A 6 32.97 -39.74 -10.72
C SER A 6 32.82 -38.60 -9.72
N LEU A 7 32.18 -37.51 -10.12
CA LEU A 7 31.67 -36.52 -9.18
C LEU A 7 30.54 -37.15 -8.34
N PRO A 8 30.42 -36.82 -7.03
CA PRO A 8 29.40 -37.39 -6.18
C PRO A 8 27.99 -36.92 -6.58
N THR A 9 27.02 -37.82 -6.55
CA THR A 9 25.60 -37.50 -6.74
C THR A 9 25.08 -36.65 -5.58
N PRO A 10 24.31 -35.57 -5.84
CA PRO A 10 23.67 -34.80 -4.77
C PRO A 10 22.60 -35.66 -4.06
N PRO A 11 22.30 -35.38 -2.77
CA PRO A 11 21.22 -36.06 -2.06
C PRO A 11 19.86 -35.77 -2.73
N ALA A 12 18.99 -36.78 -2.74
CA ALA A 12 17.66 -36.68 -3.34
C ALA A 12 16.80 -35.66 -2.56
N GLY A 13 16.43 -34.55 -3.22
CA GLY A 13 15.59 -33.51 -2.63
C GLY A 13 15.63 -32.15 -3.34
N CYS A 14 16.76 -31.79 -3.97
CA CYS A 14 16.87 -30.52 -4.68
C CYS A 14 16.26 -30.57 -6.09
N THR A 15 15.10 -29.94 -6.27
CA THR A 15 14.62 -29.53 -7.60
C THR A 15 15.48 -28.38 -8.14
N PRO A 16 15.70 -28.28 -9.46
CA PRO A 16 16.37 -27.12 -10.05
C PRO A 16 15.50 -25.87 -9.89
N ALA A 17 16.13 -24.71 -9.76
CA ALA A 17 15.45 -23.44 -9.52
C ALA A 17 14.39 -23.15 -10.59
N THR A 18 13.12 -23.16 -10.19
CA THR A 18 12.02 -22.71 -11.04
C THR A 18 12.16 -21.21 -11.31
N LYS A 19 11.84 -20.79 -12.54
CA LYS A 19 11.74 -19.35 -12.86
C LYS A 19 10.77 -18.69 -11.86
N PRO A 20 11.07 -17.48 -11.36
CA PRO A 20 10.15 -16.78 -10.48
C PRO A 20 8.83 -16.56 -11.21
N LEU A 21 7.75 -17.19 -10.70
CA LEU A 21 6.40 -16.93 -11.16
C LEU A 21 6.09 -15.46 -10.89
N LEU A 22 5.60 -14.74 -11.91
CA LEU A 22 5.09 -13.39 -11.69
C LEU A 22 3.92 -13.50 -10.70
N GLY A 23 4.03 -12.80 -9.56
CA GLY A 23 2.99 -12.81 -8.53
C GLY A 23 1.66 -12.31 -9.08
N ASP A 24 0.56 -12.83 -8.54
CA ASP A 24 -0.80 -12.41 -8.90
C ASP A 24 -1.06 -10.96 -8.42
N TRP A 25 -0.83 -9.99 -9.31
CA TRP A 25 -1.06 -8.56 -9.10
C TRP A 25 -2.55 -8.18 -9.03
N SER A 26 -3.45 -9.05 -8.55
CA SER A 26 -4.89 -8.76 -8.41
C SER A 26 -5.36 -8.53 -6.96
N ARG A 27 -4.63 -9.01 -5.94
CA ARG A 27 -5.13 -9.08 -4.55
C ARG A 27 -4.45 -8.06 -3.61
N PRO A 28 -5.19 -7.13 -2.97
CA PRO A 28 -4.64 -6.27 -1.92
C PRO A 28 -4.35 -7.06 -0.64
N THR A 29 -3.22 -6.77 0.02
CA THR A 29 -2.81 -7.39 1.29
C THR A 29 -3.17 -6.51 2.49
N THR A 30 -3.96 -7.02 3.44
CA THR A 30 -4.43 -6.27 4.62
C THR A 30 -3.43 -6.35 5.78
N ASN A 31 -2.49 -5.40 5.89
CA ASN A 31 -1.51 -5.39 6.98
C ASN A 31 -2.13 -5.00 8.34
N ILE A 32 -2.22 -5.97 9.26
CA ILE A 32 -2.66 -5.75 10.64
C ILE A 32 -1.60 -4.94 11.39
N HIS A 33 -1.92 -3.68 11.71
CA HIS A 33 -1.11 -2.83 12.58
C HIS A 33 -1.47 -3.05 14.05
N TRP A 34 -0.52 -3.54 14.86
CA TRP A 34 -0.61 -3.39 16.30
C TRP A 34 -0.21 -1.97 16.69
N SER A 35 -1.07 -1.27 17.45
CA SER A 35 -0.82 0.08 17.92
C SER A 35 -1.27 0.21 19.38
N PRO A 36 -0.36 0.49 20.34
CA PRO A 36 -0.73 0.66 21.74
C PRO A 36 -1.46 2.00 21.94
N LYS A 37 -2.78 1.95 21.80
CA LYS A 37 -3.76 3.04 22.01
C LYS A 37 -3.70 4.20 21.00
N SER A 38 -4.35 4.05 19.84
CA SER A 38 -5.37 5.00 19.33
C SER A 38 -5.91 4.58 17.95
N GLY A 39 -7.19 4.87 17.68
CA GLY A 39 -7.88 4.36 16.49
C GLY A 39 -7.61 5.16 15.21
N ALA A 40 -6.68 4.70 14.38
CA ALA A 40 -6.62 5.09 12.97
C ALA A 40 -7.54 4.19 12.11
N ALA A 41 -7.86 4.62 10.88
CA ALA A 41 -8.52 3.79 9.89
C ALA A 41 -7.55 2.79 9.26
N SER A 42 -8.09 1.68 8.74
CA SER A 42 -7.36 0.74 7.89
C SER A 42 -6.74 1.46 6.69
N ARG A 43 -5.54 1.06 6.30
CA ARG A 43 -4.89 1.52 5.06
C ARG A 43 -4.68 0.30 4.18
N ALA A 44 -5.30 0.31 3.01
CA ALA A 44 -5.03 -0.69 1.99
C ALA A 44 -3.53 -0.64 1.63
N THR A 45 -2.90 -1.79 1.65
CA THR A 45 -1.51 -1.97 1.21
C THR A 45 -1.48 -2.95 0.06
N TRP A 46 -0.96 -2.52 -1.09
CA TRP A 46 -0.51 -3.44 -2.12
C TRP A 46 0.93 -3.81 -1.83
N SER A 47 1.21 -5.11 -1.74
CA SER A 47 2.56 -5.66 -1.67
C SER A 47 2.51 -7.09 -2.18
N ASN A 48 3.40 -7.46 -3.09
CA ASN A 48 3.54 -8.84 -3.55
C ASN A 48 4.29 -9.66 -2.50
N LEU A 49 3.63 -9.90 -1.37
CA LEU A 49 3.99 -11.02 -0.50
C LEU A 49 3.61 -12.31 -1.24
N PRO A 50 4.51 -13.30 -1.38
CA PRO A 50 4.17 -14.57 -2.00
C PRO A 50 3.06 -15.27 -1.21
N LEU A 51 2.17 -15.98 -1.92
CA LEU A 51 0.98 -16.67 -1.38
C LEU A 51 1.28 -17.76 -0.32
N THR A 52 2.55 -18.02 -0.02
CA THR A 52 3.02 -18.92 1.04
C THR A 52 3.14 -18.27 2.41
N ALA A 53 3.08 -16.93 2.51
CA ALA A 53 3.00 -16.25 3.79
C ALA A 53 1.55 -16.34 4.33
N PRO A 54 1.31 -16.94 5.52
CA PRO A 54 -0.04 -16.95 6.12
C PRO A 54 -0.52 -15.52 6.42
N ASN A 55 -1.84 -15.32 6.48
CA ASN A 55 -2.54 -14.03 6.55
C ASN A 55 -2.39 -13.25 7.87
N SER A 56 -1.20 -13.27 8.48
CA SER A 56 -0.89 -12.70 9.79
C SER A 56 0.58 -12.26 9.87
N ALA A 57 1.01 -11.34 8.99
CA ALA A 57 2.30 -10.65 9.14
C ALA A 57 2.20 -9.53 10.21
N LEU A 58 3.07 -9.54 11.20
CA LEU A 58 3.08 -8.55 12.28
C LEU A 58 3.87 -7.30 11.85
N THR A 59 3.18 -6.19 11.59
CA THR A 59 3.82 -4.94 11.15
C THR A 59 4.32 -4.12 12.34
N VAL A 60 5.63 -4.10 12.58
CA VAL A 60 6.30 -3.16 13.49
C VAL A 60 6.46 -1.80 12.78
N SER A 61 5.42 -0.97 12.90
CA SER A 61 5.34 0.30 12.17
C SER A 61 6.12 1.40 12.91
N THR A 62 7.39 1.64 12.52
CA THR A 62 8.11 2.87 12.88
C THR A 62 7.61 4.10 12.09
N SER A 63 6.49 3.99 11.36
CA SER A 63 5.87 5.14 10.72
C SER A 63 5.04 5.97 11.71
N ILE A 64 5.51 7.18 12.05
CA ILE A 64 4.62 8.15 12.72
C ILE A 64 3.47 8.51 11.78
N TRP A 65 2.26 8.34 12.27
CA TRP A 65 1.20 9.31 12.00
C TRP A 65 1.42 10.50 12.93
N ALA A 66 1.12 11.73 12.47
CA ALA A 66 1.61 12.94 13.10
C ALA A 66 1.26 13.01 14.59
N ALA A 67 2.27 12.85 15.45
CA ALA A 67 2.10 13.00 16.88
C ALA A 67 1.81 14.48 17.21
N PRO A 68 0.78 14.79 18.01
CA PRO A 68 0.62 16.14 18.56
C PRO A 68 1.82 16.49 19.45
N PRO A 69 2.11 17.79 19.67
CA PRO A 69 3.24 18.24 20.48
C PRO A 69 3.02 17.91 21.97
N ASN A 70 3.44 16.73 22.38
CA ASN A 70 3.29 16.18 23.73
C ASN A 70 4.64 15.58 24.23
N PRO A 71 4.85 15.46 25.55
CA PRO A 71 6.18 15.32 26.15
C PRO A 71 6.91 13.99 25.86
N PRO A 72 8.24 13.91 26.11
CA PRO A 72 9.13 12.89 25.51
C PRO A 72 8.87 11.42 25.86
N SER A 73 8.05 11.11 26.86
CA SER A 73 7.90 9.76 27.44
C SER A 73 7.05 8.76 26.63
N LYS A 74 6.65 9.10 25.39
CA LYS A 74 5.80 8.26 24.51
C LYS A 74 6.33 8.17 23.08
N ALA A 75 7.65 8.04 22.93
CA ALA A 75 8.40 8.19 21.67
C ALA A 75 8.28 7.01 20.68
N GLY A 76 7.06 6.66 20.27
CA GLY A 76 6.80 5.66 19.21
C GLY A 76 7.04 6.18 17.79
N GLY A 77 6.91 5.28 16.81
CA GLY A 77 7.08 5.60 15.38
C GLY A 77 8.51 6.06 15.05
N ALA A 78 8.65 7.05 14.17
CA ALA A 78 9.95 7.50 13.65
C ALA A 78 10.85 8.14 14.72
N ALA A 79 10.37 8.39 15.94
CA ALA A 79 11.26 8.76 17.04
C ALA A 79 12.28 7.64 17.37
N LEU A 80 11.93 6.38 17.07
CA LEU A 80 12.81 5.20 17.19
C LEU A 80 14.03 5.23 16.26
N ILE A 81 14.03 6.06 15.20
CA ILE A 81 15.23 6.27 14.35
C ILE A 81 16.40 6.81 15.20
N ARG A 82 16.11 7.61 16.23
CA ARG A 82 17.11 8.13 17.18
C ARG A 82 17.31 7.23 18.41
N ARG A 83 16.71 6.02 18.40
CA ARG A 83 16.82 4.98 19.42
C ARG A 83 16.84 3.59 18.77
N PRO A 84 17.89 3.25 17.98
CA PRO A 84 17.95 1.98 17.28
C PRO A 84 17.96 0.79 18.24
N ASP A 85 18.51 0.97 19.45
CA ASP A 85 18.43 0.04 20.57
C ASP A 85 16.98 -0.37 20.91
N VAL A 86 16.08 0.61 20.99
CA VAL A 86 14.65 0.37 21.26
C VAL A 86 13.94 -0.21 20.03
N ALA A 87 14.37 0.16 18.82
CA ALA A 87 13.82 -0.39 17.59
C ALA A 87 14.14 -1.90 17.45
N VAL A 88 15.40 -2.28 17.66
CA VAL A 88 15.86 -3.68 17.68
C VAL A 88 15.14 -4.49 18.75
N ALA A 89 15.05 -3.98 19.99
CA ALA A 89 14.32 -4.64 21.06
C ALA A 89 12.83 -4.84 20.73
N ALA A 90 12.19 -3.87 20.08
CA ALA A 90 10.79 -3.98 19.65
C ALA A 90 10.59 -5.01 18.52
N ILE A 91 11.55 -5.13 17.59
CA ILE A 91 11.52 -6.14 16.51
C ILE A 91 11.73 -7.54 17.09
N ALA A 92 12.69 -7.72 18.00
CA ALA A 92 12.94 -8.98 18.69
C ALA A 92 11.71 -9.42 19.51
N ALA A 93 11.09 -8.49 20.26
CA ALA A 93 9.84 -8.75 20.98
C ALA A 93 8.70 -9.14 20.03
N ALA A 94 8.56 -8.48 18.87
CA ALA A 94 7.54 -8.82 17.88
C ALA A 94 7.73 -10.23 17.28
N LYS A 95 8.98 -10.67 17.04
CA LYS A 95 9.27 -12.03 16.54
C LYS A 95 8.81 -13.14 17.48
N THR A 96 8.67 -12.88 18.79
CA THR A 96 8.19 -13.89 19.76
C THR A 96 6.77 -14.39 19.48
N ALA A 97 5.98 -13.68 18.67
CA ALA A 97 4.67 -14.11 18.22
C ALA A 97 4.71 -15.29 17.22
N GLY A 98 5.88 -15.71 16.73
CA GLY A 98 6.03 -16.78 15.72
C GLY A 98 5.55 -16.39 14.32
N LEU A 99 5.31 -15.10 14.08
CA LEU A 99 4.76 -14.56 12.84
C LEU A 99 5.83 -13.77 12.05
N PRO A 100 5.77 -13.74 10.70
CA PRO A 100 6.66 -12.92 9.90
C PRO A 100 6.57 -11.44 10.29
N VAL A 101 7.69 -10.85 10.71
CA VAL A 101 7.77 -9.44 11.10
C VAL A 101 8.18 -8.57 9.92
N SER A 102 7.43 -7.49 9.68
CA SER A 102 7.77 -6.44 8.72
C SER A 102 7.95 -5.10 9.42
N VAL A 103 8.84 -4.25 8.90
CA VAL A 103 9.07 -2.90 9.42
C VAL A 103 8.70 -1.87 8.37
N LYS A 104 7.94 -0.84 8.76
CA LYS A 104 7.74 0.35 7.93
C LYS A 104 8.42 1.57 8.56
N THR A 105 9.31 2.21 7.82
CA THR A 105 10.20 3.28 8.30
C THR A 105 10.27 4.50 7.38
N ARG A 106 11.19 5.42 7.68
CA ARG A 106 11.64 6.59 6.90
C ARG A 106 13.16 6.50 6.69
N LEU A 107 13.72 7.31 5.78
CA LEU A 107 15.17 7.40 5.54
C LEU A 107 15.94 7.76 6.81
N GLY A 108 15.63 8.91 7.40
CA GLY A 108 16.24 9.41 8.63
C GLY A 108 15.23 10.13 9.54
N TYR A 109 15.69 10.67 10.66
CA TYR A 109 14.92 11.58 11.51
C TYR A 109 15.09 13.05 11.09
N THR A 110 16.31 13.47 10.78
CA THR A 110 16.75 14.85 10.65
C THR A 110 17.39 15.15 9.30
N TYR A 111 18.18 14.21 8.79
CA TYR A 111 19.09 14.39 7.66
C TYR A 111 19.04 13.14 6.77
N ILE A 112 19.40 13.28 5.50
CA ILE A 112 19.21 12.21 4.52
C ILE A 112 20.25 11.11 4.72
N ASP A 113 21.50 11.48 4.95
CA ASP A 113 22.67 10.63 5.22
C ASP A 113 22.52 9.64 6.39
N GLU A 114 21.65 9.95 7.37
CA GLU A 114 21.21 9.00 8.42
C GLU A 114 20.71 7.65 7.83
N TRP A 115 20.31 7.59 6.55
CA TRP A 115 19.70 6.41 5.92
C TRP A 115 20.57 5.15 5.94
N ARG A 116 21.88 5.24 5.70
CA ARG A 116 22.70 4.03 5.49
C ARG A 116 22.90 3.24 6.79
N GLU A 117 23.20 3.94 7.89
CA GLU A 117 23.31 3.34 9.22
C GLU A 117 21.95 2.85 9.74
N TRP A 118 20.90 3.66 9.57
CA TRP A 118 19.57 3.32 10.06
C TRP A 118 18.94 2.12 9.34
N LEU A 119 18.95 2.11 8.00
CA LEU A 119 18.43 0.97 7.24
C LEU A 119 19.30 -0.27 7.41
N GLY A 120 20.63 -0.12 7.47
CA GLY A 120 21.53 -1.25 7.79
C GLY A 120 21.22 -1.89 9.14
N THR A 121 20.96 -1.08 10.17
CA THR A 121 20.54 -1.56 11.49
C THR A 121 19.23 -2.36 11.44
N LEU A 122 18.26 -1.93 10.62
CA LEU A 122 16.99 -2.64 10.43
C LEU A 122 17.13 -3.94 9.61
N LEU A 123 17.94 -3.92 8.55
CA LEU A 123 18.19 -5.07 7.67
C LEU A 123 18.84 -6.23 8.43
N ALA A 124 19.78 -5.92 9.33
CA ALA A 124 20.40 -6.90 10.23
C ALA A 124 19.43 -7.61 11.19
N GLN A 125 18.15 -7.20 11.27
CA GLN A 125 17.15 -7.83 12.13
C GLN A 125 16.36 -8.96 11.45
N ASP A 126 16.73 -9.37 10.23
CA ASP A 126 16.08 -10.44 9.45
C ASP A 126 14.56 -10.19 9.30
N LEU A 127 14.20 -9.32 8.36
CA LEU A 127 12.83 -8.83 8.18
C LEU A 127 12.16 -9.54 7.00
N ALA A 128 10.89 -9.91 7.15
CA ALA A 128 10.11 -10.46 6.03
C ALA A 128 9.86 -9.41 4.94
N ASN A 129 9.70 -8.14 5.33
CA ASN A 129 9.63 -6.99 4.42
C ASN A 129 10.06 -5.70 5.13
N LEU A 130 10.91 -4.91 4.47
CA LEU A 130 11.27 -3.55 4.87
C LEU A 130 10.57 -2.55 3.94
N THR A 131 9.65 -1.74 4.48
CA THR A 131 9.02 -0.64 3.73
C THR A 131 9.68 0.70 4.06
N VAL A 132 10.41 1.28 3.11
CA VAL A 132 11.05 2.59 3.26
C VAL A 132 10.15 3.69 2.70
N HIS A 133 9.75 4.67 3.52
CA HIS A 133 9.25 5.94 3.01
C HIS A 133 10.43 6.86 2.68
N LEU A 134 10.57 7.23 1.40
CA LEU A 134 11.72 7.92 0.82
C LEU A 134 11.75 9.43 1.16
N ARG A 135 11.71 9.75 2.47
CA ARG A 135 11.92 11.06 3.08
C ARG A 135 12.34 10.89 4.54
N THR A 136 13.13 11.80 5.08
CA THR A 136 13.38 11.90 6.53
C THR A 136 12.12 12.30 7.29
N LYS A 137 12.12 12.18 8.62
CA LYS A 137 11.01 12.67 9.45
C LYS A 137 10.90 14.20 9.40
N LYS A 138 12.00 14.95 9.41
CA LYS A 138 12.03 16.43 9.40
C LYS A 138 11.38 17.04 8.16
N GLU A 139 11.61 16.43 7.00
CA GLU A 139 10.96 16.81 5.73
C GLU A 139 9.43 16.66 5.75
N MET A 140 8.91 15.71 6.54
CA MET A 140 7.50 15.30 6.59
C MET A 140 6.93 14.93 5.21
N SER A 141 6.47 15.92 4.45
CA SER A 141 5.96 15.84 3.07
C SER A 141 6.18 17.16 2.31
N LYS A 142 7.16 17.99 2.71
CA LYS A 142 7.40 19.36 2.21
C LYS A 142 8.25 19.44 0.95
N VAL A 143 9.15 18.47 0.76
CA VAL A 143 9.98 18.26 -0.44
C VAL A 143 9.44 17.05 -1.24
N PRO A 144 9.93 16.73 -2.45
CA PRO A 144 9.62 15.47 -3.14
C PRO A 144 9.97 14.20 -2.32
N ALA A 145 9.69 13.02 -2.86
CA ALA A 145 10.27 11.79 -2.34
C ALA A 145 11.62 11.53 -3.03
N HIS A 146 12.62 11.08 -2.26
CA HIS A 146 13.99 10.85 -2.71
C HIS A 146 14.10 9.52 -3.47
N TYR A 147 13.68 9.54 -4.73
CA TYR A 147 13.72 8.37 -5.63
C TYR A 147 15.14 8.05 -6.11
N GLU A 148 16.04 9.04 -6.13
CA GLU A 148 17.45 8.89 -6.46
C GLU A 148 18.23 7.94 -5.52
N LEU A 149 17.68 7.61 -4.35
CA LEU A 149 18.27 6.69 -3.38
C LEU A 149 17.80 5.23 -3.55
N ILE A 150 16.83 4.94 -4.44
CA ILE A 150 16.20 3.62 -4.51
C ILE A 150 17.24 2.52 -4.79
N ASP A 151 18.10 2.71 -5.79
CA ASP A 151 19.07 1.69 -6.20
C ASP A 151 20.18 1.47 -5.15
N ASP A 152 20.55 2.50 -4.39
CA ASP A 152 21.52 2.37 -3.29
C ASP A 152 20.90 1.68 -2.05
N ILE A 153 19.60 1.83 -1.83
CA ILE A 153 18.86 1.08 -0.80
C ILE A 153 18.68 -0.38 -1.23
N ILE A 154 18.50 -0.67 -2.52
CA ILE A 154 18.51 -2.04 -3.07
C ILE A 154 19.88 -2.69 -2.81
N LYS A 155 20.99 -2.03 -3.18
CA LYS A 155 22.35 -2.51 -2.91
C LYS A 155 22.58 -2.79 -1.42
N LEU A 156 22.19 -1.88 -0.53
CA LEU A 156 22.33 -2.08 0.91
C LEU A 156 21.51 -3.27 1.43
N ARG A 157 20.31 -3.52 0.88
CA ARG A 157 19.53 -4.72 1.18
C ARG A 157 20.27 -5.96 0.70
N ASP A 158 20.72 -5.98 -0.55
CA ASP A 158 21.44 -7.11 -1.15
C ASP A 158 22.76 -7.43 -0.43
N GLU A 159 23.47 -6.41 0.09
CA GLU A 159 24.69 -6.52 0.91
C GLU A 159 24.45 -7.18 2.28
N ILE A 160 23.34 -6.84 2.96
CA ILE A 160 23.14 -7.16 4.40
C ILE A 160 22.13 -8.30 4.62
N ALA A 161 21.03 -8.31 3.86
CA ALA A 161 19.91 -9.22 4.04
C ALA A 161 19.16 -9.45 2.70
N PRO A 162 19.78 -10.11 1.70
CA PRO A 162 19.20 -10.32 0.36
C PRO A 162 17.86 -11.06 0.38
N GLN A 163 17.53 -11.78 1.46
CA GLN A 163 16.22 -12.43 1.66
C GLN A 163 15.10 -11.47 2.08
N THR A 164 15.42 -10.27 2.57
CA THR A 164 14.42 -9.28 3.02
C THR A 164 13.72 -8.63 1.84
N LEU A 165 12.40 -8.76 1.72
CA LEU A 165 11.65 -8.06 0.68
C LEU A 165 11.75 -6.54 0.89
N LEU A 166 11.92 -5.77 -0.19
CA LEU A 166 12.05 -4.31 -0.15
C LEU A 166 10.84 -3.65 -0.81
N THR A 167 10.16 -2.79 -0.06
CA THR A 167 8.99 -2.01 -0.52
C THR A 167 9.28 -0.51 -0.42
N ILE A 168 9.03 0.26 -1.48
CA ILE A 168 9.15 1.73 -1.42
C ILE A 168 7.81 2.44 -1.19
N ASN A 169 7.88 3.64 -0.62
CA ASN A 169 6.73 4.47 -0.29
C ASN A 169 7.08 5.97 -0.37
N GLY A 170 6.09 6.79 -0.70
CA GLY A 170 6.26 8.22 -0.92
C GLY A 170 5.91 8.57 -2.37
N ASP A 171 4.97 9.50 -2.52
CA ASP A 171 4.57 10.19 -3.76
C ASP A 171 4.17 9.34 -4.98
N ILE A 172 4.14 8.01 -4.85
CA ILE A 172 3.43 7.13 -5.79
C ILE A 172 1.96 7.58 -5.84
N ARG A 173 1.48 7.84 -7.06
CA ARG A 173 0.21 8.53 -7.36
C ARG A 173 -0.93 7.54 -7.46
N ASN A 174 -0.70 6.49 -8.25
CA ASN A 174 -1.60 5.41 -8.65
C ASN A 174 -0.76 4.19 -9.07
N ARG A 175 -1.41 3.08 -9.41
CA ARG A 175 -0.78 1.81 -9.82
C ARG A 175 0.21 2.02 -10.96
N VAL A 176 -0.15 2.78 -11.99
CA VAL A 176 0.72 3.11 -13.14
C VAL A 176 2.01 3.78 -12.70
N HIS A 177 1.96 4.82 -11.85
CA HIS A 177 3.18 5.44 -11.31
C HIS A 177 4.01 4.47 -10.43
N GLY A 178 3.36 3.47 -9.83
CA GLY A 178 4.06 2.41 -9.11
C GLY A 178 4.74 1.41 -10.03
N GLU A 179 4.09 1.02 -11.12
CA GLU A 179 4.60 0.11 -12.15
C GLU A 179 5.78 0.72 -12.91
N GLU A 180 5.70 2.03 -13.23
CA GLU A 180 6.80 2.85 -13.75
C GLU A 180 8.05 2.73 -12.86
N LEU A 181 7.90 2.96 -11.54
CA LEU A 181 9.00 2.88 -10.57
C LEU A 181 9.49 1.44 -10.34
N PHE A 182 8.59 0.46 -10.34
CA PHE A 182 8.95 -0.95 -10.16
C PHE A 182 9.75 -1.50 -11.33
N ALA A 183 9.42 -1.09 -12.56
CA ALA A 183 10.16 -1.46 -13.76
C ALA A 183 11.51 -0.73 -13.87
N ALA A 184 11.59 0.52 -13.38
CA ALA A 184 12.81 1.32 -13.40
C ALA A 184 13.88 0.84 -12.40
N HIS A 185 13.48 0.18 -11.30
CA HIS A 185 14.37 -0.21 -10.20
C HIS A 185 14.35 -1.73 -9.92
N PRO A 186 15.03 -2.55 -10.75
CA PRO A 186 15.14 -3.99 -10.52
C PRO A 186 15.74 -4.32 -9.15
N GLY A 187 15.07 -5.18 -8.39
CA GLY A 187 15.43 -5.52 -7.00
C GLY A 187 14.41 -5.07 -5.96
N LEU A 188 13.49 -4.16 -6.33
CA LEU A 188 12.27 -3.92 -5.56
C LEU A 188 11.36 -5.15 -5.54
N ASN A 189 10.59 -5.29 -4.45
CA ASN A 189 9.61 -6.36 -4.27
C ASN A 189 8.17 -5.82 -4.05
N GLY A 190 8.01 -4.51 -3.81
CA GLY A 190 6.68 -3.90 -3.66
C GLY A 190 6.65 -2.38 -3.74
N ILE A 191 5.45 -1.85 -4.03
CA ILE A 191 5.18 -0.41 -4.09
C ILE A 191 3.98 -0.08 -3.20
N MET A 192 4.17 0.75 -2.18
CA MET A 192 3.10 1.16 -1.28
C MET A 192 2.58 2.55 -1.65
N ILE A 193 1.33 2.63 -2.13
CA ILE A 193 0.64 3.90 -2.36
C ILE A 193 0.12 4.44 -1.01
N GLY A 194 0.43 5.71 -0.71
CA GLY A 194 0.03 6.37 0.53
C GLY A 194 -1.05 7.43 0.29
N ARG A 195 -0.62 8.64 -0.08
CA ARG A 195 -1.52 9.78 -0.30
C ARG A 195 -2.42 9.66 -1.54
N GLY A 196 -2.03 8.79 -2.49
CA GLY A 196 -2.77 8.54 -3.73
C GLY A 196 -4.26 8.27 -3.50
N VAL A 197 -4.63 7.49 -2.49
CA VAL A 197 -6.04 7.14 -2.19
C VAL A 197 -6.94 8.34 -1.86
N PHE A 198 -6.38 9.46 -1.39
CA PHE A 198 -7.13 10.69 -1.16
C PHE A 198 -7.27 11.55 -2.44
N SER A 199 -6.35 11.38 -3.39
CA SER A 199 -6.37 11.99 -4.72
C SER A 199 -7.17 11.16 -5.72
N ASP A 200 -7.27 9.85 -5.53
CA ASP A 200 -8.12 8.92 -6.28
C ASP A 200 -8.38 7.65 -5.44
N PRO A 201 -9.63 7.37 -5.00
CA PRO A 201 -9.91 6.14 -4.27
C PRO A 201 -9.71 4.89 -5.14
N PHE A 202 -9.72 5.03 -6.48
CA PHE A 202 -9.47 3.96 -7.43
C PHE A 202 -7.99 3.80 -7.81
N CYS A 203 -7.07 4.50 -7.13
CA CYS A 203 -5.64 4.55 -7.47
C CYS A 203 -4.92 3.18 -7.50
N PHE A 204 -5.52 2.13 -6.95
CA PHE A 204 -5.02 0.75 -6.96
C PHE A 204 -5.57 -0.12 -8.12
N ARG A 205 -6.56 0.34 -8.89
CA ARG A 205 -7.12 -0.44 -10.00
C ARG A 205 -6.03 -0.71 -11.05
N ALA A 206 -6.00 -1.94 -11.57
CA ALA A 206 -5.36 -2.21 -12.85
C ALA A 206 -6.01 -1.33 -13.93
N SER A 207 -5.20 -0.81 -14.85
CA SER A 207 -5.62 0.26 -15.76
C SER A 207 -6.82 -0.12 -16.63
N ARG A 208 -7.97 0.45 -16.30
CA ARG A 208 -8.71 1.25 -17.29
C ARG A 208 -8.08 2.64 -17.24
N VAL A 209 -7.66 3.16 -18.39
CA VAL A 209 -7.03 4.49 -18.45
C VAL A 209 -8.02 5.51 -17.91
N VAL A 210 -7.62 6.28 -16.90
CA VAL A 210 -8.36 7.44 -16.39
C VAL A 210 -7.61 8.69 -16.87
N PRO A 211 -8.01 9.33 -17.98
CA PRO A 211 -7.33 10.51 -18.47
C PRO A 211 -7.57 11.69 -17.54
N GLN A 212 -6.51 12.39 -17.14
CA GLN A 212 -6.68 13.77 -16.69
C GLN A 212 -7.00 14.64 -17.91
N LYS A 213 -8.12 15.35 -17.89
CA LYS A 213 -8.52 16.23 -19.00
C LYS A 213 -7.50 17.37 -19.22
N LYS A 214 -6.71 17.25 -20.28
CA LYS A 214 -6.79 18.27 -21.33
C LYS A 214 -7.96 17.94 -22.27
N PHE A 215 -8.35 18.86 -23.13
CA PHE A 215 -9.53 18.74 -24.00
C PHE A 215 -9.43 17.54 -24.97
N GLY A 216 -10.51 16.75 -25.10
CA GLY A 216 -10.76 15.82 -26.22
C GLY A 216 -10.85 14.32 -25.90
N GLN A 217 -11.97 13.68 -26.32
CA GLN A 217 -12.24 12.22 -26.43
C GLN A 217 -12.15 11.28 -25.18
N LEU A 218 -12.73 10.07 -25.29
CA LEU A 218 -13.15 9.17 -24.19
C LEU A 218 -13.18 7.65 -24.58
N TYR A 219 -13.79 6.79 -23.72
CA TYR A 219 -14.28 5.38 -23.93
C TYR A 219 -13.23 4.22 -23.78
N VAL A 220 -13.43 3.01 -23.20
CA VAL A 220 -14.28 2.39 -22.12
C VAL A 220 -13.46 1.22 -21.44
N GLY A 221 -13.87 0.09 -20.81
CA GLY A 221 -15.11 -0.59 -20.33
C GLY A 221 -14.94 -2.15 -20.28
N PRO A 222 -15.88 -2.96 -19.71
CA PRO A 222 -16.02 -3.43 -18.31
C PRO A 222 -15.06 -4.61 -17.92
N GLU A 223 -14.95 -5.15 -16.70
CA GLU A 223 -15.92 -6.07 -16.04
C GLU A 223 -16.06 -5.83 -14.52
N PHE A 224 -17.09 -6.45 -13.94
CA PHE A 224 -17.35 -6.52 -12.49
C PHE A 224 -16.98 -7.91 -11.95
N PHE A 225 -16.73 -7.99 -10.63
CA PHE A 225 -16.42 -9.18 -9.84
C PHE A 225 -16.91 -10.55 -10.39
N SER A 226 -15.98 -11.36 -10.89
CA SER A 226 -16.11 -12.82 -10.91
C SER A 226 -14.77 -13.46 -10.51
N ASP A 227 -14.82 -14.40 -9.56
CA ASP A 227 -13.70 -15.30 -9.25
C ASP A 227 -13.82 -16.50 -10.19
N GLY A 228 -12.78 -16.83 -10.96
CA GLY A 228 -12.90 -17.82 -12.02
C GLY A 228 -11.61 -18.08 -12.80
N THR A 229 -11.10 -19.31 -12.72
CA THR A 229 -9.89 -19.75 -13.41
C THR A 229 -10.18 -20.30 -14.82
N ARG A 230 -9.55 -19.72 -15.85
CA ARG A 230 -9.05 -20.49 -17.01
C ARG A 230 -8.15 -19.71 -17.95
N GLU A 231 -7.07 -20.34 -18.38
CA GLU A 231 -6.42 -20.03 -19.66
C GLU A 231 -7.21 -20.67 -20.81
N THR A 232 -7.35 -19.96 -21.93
CA THR A 232 -7.35 -20.59 -23.27
C THR A 232 -6.86 -19.61 -24.35
N ASN A 233 -5.91 -20.10 -25.16
CA ASN A 233 -5.42 -19.46 -26.38
C ASN A 233 -6.48 -19.50 -27.50
N ARG A 234 -6.76 -18.36 -28.16
CA ARG A 234 -7.32 -18.32 -29.52
C ARG A 234 -6.95 -17.05 -30.29
N LYS A 235 -6.94 -17.18 -31.62
CA LYS A 235 -6.49 -16.14 -32.58
C LYS A 235 -7.56 -15.05 -32.80
N SER A 236 -7.10 -13.89 -33.26
CA SER A 236 -7.92 -12.71 -33.55
C SER A 236 -8.82 -12.86 -34.77
N ALA A 237 -9.98 -12.20 -34.69
CA ALA A 237 -10.88 -11.84 -35.78
C ALA A 237 -11.43 -10.43 -35.47
N PRO A 238 -11.83 -9.61 -36.46
CA PRO A 238 -12.26 -8.24 -36.21
C PRO A 238 -13.62 -8.20 -35.52
N THR A 239 -13.65 -7.75 -34.27
CA THR A 239 -14.89 -7.51 -33.52
C THR A 239 -15.51 -6.17 -33.89
N GLU A 240 -16.84 -6.14 -34.02
CA GLU A 240 -17.62 -4.90 -34.12
C GLU A 240 -17.37 -3.98 -32.92
N GLU A 241 -17.58 -2.67 -33.09
CA GLU A 241 -17.45 -1.69 -32.01
C GLU A 241 -18.60 -1.83 -31.00
N THR A 242 -18.46 -2.75 -30.04
CA THR A 242 -19.34 -2.87 -28.88
C THR A 242 -19.29 -1.55 -28.09
N LYS A 243 -20.34 -0.73 -28.22
CA LYS A 243 -20.47 0.56 -27.51
C LYS A 243 -20.76 0.33 -26.03
N ILE A 244 -19.73 -0.04 -25.27
CA ILE A 244 -19.82 -0.28 -23.84
C ILE A 244 -20.25 1.03 -23.15
N PRO A 245 -21.21 1.01 -22.20
CA PRO A 245 -21.61 2.20 -21.46
C PRO A 245 -20.44 2.81 -20.67
N VAL A 246 -20.24 4.12 -20.80
CA VAL A 246 -19.41 4.88 -19.85
C VAL A 246 -20.20 4.98 -18.56
N VAL A 247 -19.78 4.19 -17.56
CA VAL A 247 -20.29 4.34 -16.19
C VAL A 247 -19.86 5.72 -15.68
N ASP A 248 -20.82 6.50 -15.21
CA ASP A 248 -20.59 7.85 -14.70
C ASP A 248 -19.67 7.82 -13.45
N HIS A 249 -18.64 8.66 -13.46
CA HIS A 249 -17.68 8.76 -12.36
C HIS A 249 -18.32 9.31 -11.08
N LYS A 250 -19.37 10.15 -11.16
CA LYS A 250 -20.20 10.51 -9.99
C LYS A 250 -20.80 9.23 -9.41
N GLN A 251 -21.47 8.42 -10.23
CA GLN A 251 -22.11 7.18 -9.76
C GLN A 251 -21.11 6.17 -9.16
N GLU A 252 -19.91 6.00 -9.71
CA GLU A 252 -18.89 5.15 -9.08
C GLU A 252 -18.46 5.67 -7.70
N LEU A 253 -18.22 6.98 -7.57
CA LEU A 253 -17.82 7.59 -6.30
C LEU A 253 -18.94 7.56 -5.25
N ILE A 254 -20.21 7.76 -5.68
CA ILE A 254 -21.39 7.65 -4.82
C ILE A 254 -21.60 6.20 -4.34
N LYS A 255 -21.51 5.21 -5.24
CA LYS A 255 -21.58 3.78 -4.86
C LYS A 255 -20.50 3.40 -3.85
N LEU A 256 -19.28 3.93 -4.02
CA LEU A 256 -18.18 3.69 -3.08
C LEU A 256 -18.35 4.43 -1.75
N LEU A 257 -19.01 5.59 -1.73
CA LEU A 257 -19.41 6.25 -0.48
C LEU A 257 -20.45 5.41 0.26
N ASN A 258 -21.55 5.01 -0.40
CA ASN A 258 -22.60 4.19 0.23
C ASN A 258 -22.01 2.90 0.82
N TYR A 259 -21.15 2.18 0.08
CA TYR A 259 -20.43 1.02 0.62
C TYR A 259 -19.58 1.33 1.87
N HIS A 260 -19.00 2.53 1.98
CA HIS A 260 -18.28 2.95 3.19
C HIS A 260 -19.23 3.32 4.34
N LEU A 261 -20.46 3.78 4.07
CA LEU A 261 -21.50 3.94 5.10
C LEU A 261 -21.92 2.56 5.62
N ASP A 262 -22.17 1.61 4.72
CA ASP A 262 -22.60 0.24 5.07
C ASP A 262 -21.54 -0.48 5.92
N LEU A 263 -20.25 -0.33 5.58
CA LEU A 263 -19.14 -0.82 6.39
C LEU A 263 -19.01 -0.08 7.74
N PHE A 264 -19.32 1.22 7.79
CA PHE A 264 -19.30 1.98 9.05
C PHE A 264 -20.39 1.47 9.99
N ASP A 265 -21.61 1.30 9.49
CA ASP A 265 -22.76 0.81 10.26
C ASP A 265 -22.54 -0.64 10.74
N HIS A 266 -22.08 -1.52 9.84
CA HIS A 266 -21.76 -2.91 10.17
C HIS A 266 -20.73 -3.06 11.31
N TYR A 267 -19.67 -2.25 11.30
CA TYR A 267 -18.63 -2.29 12.34
C TYR A 267 -18.87 -1.33 13.52
N GLN A 268 -19.95 -0.54 13.53
CA GLN A 268 -20.21 0.40 14.62
C GLN A 268 -20.34 -0.30 15.98
N PRO A 269 -21.14 -1.38 16.14
CA PRO A 269 -21.32 -2.06 17.43
C PRO A 269 -20.02 -2.64 18.01
N THR A 270 -19.08 -3.04 17.15
CA THR A 270 -17.80 -3.64 17.56
C THR A 270 -16.72 -2.59 17.85
N LEU A 271 -16.70 -1.48 17.10
CA LEU A 271 -15.62 -0.49 17.14
C LEU A 271 -15.97 0.80 17.88
N GLY A 272 -17.25 1.07 18.17
CA GLY A 272 -17.73 2.24 18.91
C GLY A 272 -17.34 3.59 18.29
N ARG A 273 -17.03 3.63 17.00
CA ARG A 273 -16.44 4.82 16.36
C ARG A 273 -17.48 5.95 16.21
N PRO A 274 -17.17 7.19 16.63
CA PRO A 274 -18.07 8.32 16.41
C PRO A 274 -18.25 8.64 14.91
N PHE A 275 -19.49 8.94 14.51
CA PHE A 275 -19.85 9.30 13.13
C PHE A 275 -19.06 10.49 12.58
N GLU A 276 -18.70 11.47 13.43
CA GLU A 276 -17.83 12.61 13.08
C GLU A 276 -16.45 12.21 12.53
N THR A 277 -16.01 10.96 12.72
CA THR A 277 -14.78 10.44 12.09
C THR A 277 -14.96 10.12 10.61
N LEU A 278 -16.17 9.76 10.18
CA LEU A 278 -16.54 9.39 8.80
C LEU A 278 -16.59 10.61 7.86
N LYS A 279 -17.08 11.75 8.36
CA LYS A 279 -17.18 13.01 7.59
C LYS A 279 -15.86 13.45 6.93
N ARG A 280 -14.73 13.11 7.56
CA ARG A 280 -13.37 13.39 7.08
C ARG A 280 -13.06 12.76 5.72
N PHE A 281 -13.81 11.72 5.33
CA PHE A 281 -13.64 10.99 4.08
C PHE A 281 -14.56 11.48 2.95
N PHE A 282 -15.63 12.26 3.22
CA PHE A 282 -16.59 12.68 2.19
C PHE A 282 -15.96 13.40 0.99
N LYS A 283 -14.89 14.19 1.23
CA LYS A 283 -14.12 14.87 0.17
C LYS A 283 -13.39 13.95 -0.82
N ILE A 284 -13.27 12.65 -0.52
CA ILE A 284 -12.67 11.64 -1.40
C ILE A 284 -13.68 11.18 -2.46
N TYR A 285 -14.97 11.20 -2.12
CA TYR A 285 -16.07 10.71 -2.97
C TYR A 285 -16.83 11.86 -3.64
N ILE A 286 -17.22 12.87 -2.87
CA ILE A 286 -18.01 14.01 -3.38
C ILE A 286 -17.05 15.04 -3.98
N ARG A 287 -16.76 14.93 -5.27
CA ARG A 287 -15.77 15.74 -6.01
C ARG A 287 -15.86 15.51 -7.51
N GLY A 288 -15.38 16.46 -8.32
CA GLY A 288 -15.17 16.27 -9.76
C GLY A 288 -16.45 16.27 -10.61
N PHE A 289 -17.58 16.65 -10.03
CA PHE A 289 -18.87 16.90 -10.68
C PHE A 289 -19.48 18.20 -10.15
N ASP A 290 -20.44 18.77 -10.87
CA ASP A 290 -21.07 20.04 -10.52
C ASP A 290 -21.93 19.89 -9.25
N GLY A 291 -21.97 20.93 -8.39
CA GLY A 291 -22.61 20.87 -7.06
C GLY A 291 -21.84 20.06 -6.00
N ALA A 292 -20.70 19.44 -6.33
CA ALA A 292 -19.92 18.64 -5.39
C ALA A 292 -19.26 19.43 -4.24
N LYS A 293 -19.25 20.77 -4.27
CA LYS A 293 -18.82 21.58 -3.11
C LYS A 293 -20.00 21.75 -2.14
N GLU A 294 -21.15 22.10 -2.69
CA GLU A 294 -22.40 22.41 -1.99
C GLU A 294 -22.95 21.17 -1.29
N LEU A 295 -22.94 20.01 -1.98
CA LEU A 295 -23.30 18.72 -1.39
C LEU A 295 -22.36 18.31 -0.25
N ARG A 296 -21.04 18.63 -0.31
CA ARG A 296 -20.15 18.41 0.85
C ARG A 296 -20.50 19.30 2.03
N GLU A 297 -20.82 20.57 1.77
CA GLU A 297 -21.19 21.54 2.81
C GLU A 297 -22.49 21.12 3.50
N GLN A 298 -23.47 20.59 2.77
CA GLN A 298 -24.66 19.93 3.33
C GLN A 298 -24.28 18.69 4.16
N LEU A 299 -23.52 17.75 3.58
CA LEU A 299 -23.14 16.50 4.22
C LEU A 299 -22.33 16.66 5.51
N MET A 300 -21.58 17.76 5.69
CA MET A 300 -20.88 18.03 6.95
C MET A 300 -21.84 18.25 8.14
N ASN A 301 -23.10 18.63 7.90
CA ASN A 301 -24.11 18.92 8.92
C ASN A 301 -24.94 17.70 9.35
N THR A 302 -24.78 16.54 8.69
CA THR A 302 -25.47 15.29 9.06
C THR A 302 -25.02 14.77 10.42
N LYS A 303 -25.81 13.90 11.04
CA LYS A 303 -25.59 13.32 12.37
C LYS A 303 -25.41 11.80 12.36
N ASN A 304 -25.81 11.14 11.27
CA ASN A 304 -25.82 9.70 11.08
C ASN A 304 -25.69 9.36 9.58
N THR A 305 -25.53 8.08 9.28
CA THR A 305 -25.36 7.53 7.93
C THR A 305 -26.64 7.61 7.09
N ASP A 306 -27.83 7.61 7.69
CA ASP A 306 -29.10 7.67 6.96
C ASP A 306 -29.41 9.08 6.44
N GLU A 307 -29.14 10.13 7.22
CA GLU A 307 -29.15 11.53 6.76
C GLU A 307 -28.16 11.76 5.59
N VAL A 308 -27.05 11.02 5.55
CA VAL A 308 -26.10 11.04 4.42
C VAL A 308 -26.71 10.37 3.19
N ARG A 309 -27.30 9.18 3.33
CA ARG A 309 -28.00 8.47 2.23
C ARG A 309 -29.11 9.34 1.64
N GLN A 310 -29.98 9.91 2.49
CA GLN A 310 -31.07 10.80 2.07
C GLN A 310 -30.60 12.02 1.26
N LEU A 311 -29.51 12.68 1.68
CA LEU A 311 -28.93 13.81 0.93
C LEU A 311 -28.29 13.37 -0.38
N ILE A 312 -27.66 12.19 -0.43
CA ILE A 312 -27.07 11.63 -1.65
C ILE A 312 -28.14 11.28 -2.68
N ASP A 313 -29.20 10.58 -2.27
CA ASP A 313 -30.26 10.10 -3.17
C ASP A 313 -31.14 11.24 -3.69
N SER A 314 -30.98 12.46 -3.14
CA SER A 314 -31.68 13.69 -3.54
C SER A 314 -30.88 14.60 -4.49
N ASN A 315 -29.64 14.26 -4.91
CA ASN A 315 -28.71 15.16 -5.62
C ASN A 315 -27.89 14.52 -6.77
#